data_AF-A0A1A9HX76-F1
#
_entry.id   AF-A0A1A9HX76-F1
#
_cell.length_a   1.000
_cell.length_b   1.000
_cell.length_c   1.000
_cell.angle_alpha   90.00
_cell.angle_beta   90.00
_cell.angle_gamma   90.00
#
_symmetry.space_group_name_H-M   'P 1'
#
loop_
_entity.id
_entity.type
_entity.pdbx_description
1 polymer ?
#
loop_
_entity_poly.entity_id
_entity_poly.type
_entity_poly.pdbx_seq_one_letter_code
_entity_poly.pdbx_strand_id
1 'polypeptide(L)'
;MFNMENTTAKEEKDSQSLLDLEKNMHDLSKAQEIKMNVQEKVQKLNSALREGSDKDAFEQQQALLAGYLALQKVLGRINRKMI
;
A
#
# COMPACT_ATOMS: atom_id res chain seq x y z
N MET A 1 -26.07 -28.02 41.98
CA MET A 1 -26.40 -26.99 40.96
C MET A 1 -25.31 -25.95 40.97
N PHE A 2 -24.55 -25.82 39.88
CA PHE A 2 -23.96 -24.58 39.39
C PHE A 2 -23.58 -24.85 37.93
N ASN A 3 -24.56 -24.65 37.04
CA ASN A 3 -24.27 -24.46 35.61
C ASN A 3 -23.72 -23.03 35.49
N MET A 4 -22.49 -22.89 35.03
CA MET A 4 -22.04 -21.63 34.41
C MET A 4 -21.60 -21.97 32.99
N GLU A 5 -22.59 -21.87 32.12
CA GLU A 5 -22.48 -21.90 30.68
C GLU A 5 -21.57 -20.76 30.22
N ASN A 6 -20.71 -21.07 29.26
CA ASN A 6 -20.21 -20.20 28.21
C ASN A 6 -20.23 -18.68 28.48
N THR A 7 -19.13 -18.16 29.00
CA THR A 7 -18.63 -16.88 28.49
C THR A 7 -17.25 -17.12 27.91
N THR A 8 -17.25 -17.57 26.66
CA THR A 8 -16.20 -17.26 25.69
C THR A 8 -16.04 -15.74 25.66
N ALA A 9 -15.27 -15.19 26.59
CA ALA A 9 -14.56 -13.94 26.34
C ALA A 9 -13.47 -14.29 25.32
N LYS A 10 -13.90 -14.45 24.05
CA LYS A 10 -13.04 -14.12 22.93
C LYS A 10 -12.71 -12.65 23.15
N GLU A 11 -11.61 -12.41 23.86
CA GLU A 11 -10.86 -11.19 23.68
C GLU A 11 -10.68 -11.09 22.16
N GLU A 12 -11.43 -10.21 21.52
CA GLU A 12 -11.14 -9.73 20.17
C GLU A 12 -9.81 -8.98 20.26
N LYS A 13 -8.73 -9.74 20.43
CA LYS A 13 -7.38 -9.34 20.06
C LYS A 13 -7.43 -9.03 18.57
N ASP A 14 -6.93 -7.86 18.21
CA ASP A 14 -6.58 -7.43 16.85
C ASP A 14 -7.62 -6.74 15.98
N SER A 15 -8.54 -5.96 16.52
CA SER A 15 -9.04 -4.79 15.78
C SER A 15 -8.10 -3.60 15.96
N GLN A 16 -6.80 -3.78 15.68
CA GLN A 16 -5.92 -2.64 15.38
C GLN A 16 -6.62 -1.86 14.26
N SER A 17 -6.98 -0.60 14.52
CA SER A 17 -7.63 0.26 13.53
C SER A 17 -6.73 0.37 12.32
N LEU A 18 -6.97 -0.46 11.31
CA LEU A 18 -6.22 -0.47 10.07
C LEU A 18 -6.32 0.91 9.43
N LEU A 19 -5.21 1.39 8.92
CA LEU A 19 -5.19 2.59 8.10
C LEU A 19 -5.96 2.33 6.81
N ASP A 20 -6.48 3.37 6.17
CA ASP A 20 -7.32 3.21 4.98
C ASP A 20 -6.58 2.52 3.82
N LEU A 21 -5.27 2.76 3.69
CA LEU A 21 -4.44 2.02 2.74
C LEU A 21 -4.39 0.53 3.08
N GLU A 22 -4.19 0.18 4.35
CA GLU A 22 -4.14 -1.22 4.78
C GLU A 22 -5.48 -1.92 4.51
N LYS A 23 -6.61 -1.26 4.84
CA LYS A 23 -7.96 -1.74 4.50
C LYS A 23 -8.13 -1.99 3.01
N ASN A 24 -7.72 -1.03 2.17
CA ASN A 24 -7.81 -1.20 0.71
C ASN A 24 -6.88 -2.29 0.18
N MET A 25 -5.76 -2.55 0.86
CA MET A 25 -4.84 -3.62 0.49
C MET A 25 -5.32 -5.02 0.93
N HIS A 26 -6.29 -5.12 1.82
CA HIS A 26 -6.97 -6.40 2.14
C HIS A 26 -7.93 -6.86 1.03
N ASP A 27 -8.52 -5.94 0.28
CA ASP A 27 -9.34 -6.26 -0.88
C ASP A 27 -8.45 -6.52 -2.10
N LEU A 28 -8.52 -7.73 -2.66
CA LEU A 28 -7.67 -8.14 -3.78
C LEU A 28 -7.84 -7.24 -5.01
N SER A 29 -9.07 -6.82 -5.32
CA SER A 29 -9.38 -5.97 -6.48
C SER A 29 -8.76 -4.59 -6.29
N LYS A 30 -9.00 -3.97 -5.13
CA LYS A 30 -8.42 -2.66 -4.81
C LYS A 30 -6.90 -2.71 -4.69
N ALA A 31 -6.35 -3.76 -4.11
CA ALA A 31 -4.90 -3.94 -4.00
C ALA A 31 -4.25 -4.04 -5.39
N GLN A 32 -4.88 -4.75 -6.34
CA GLN A 32 -4.42 -4.82 -7.72
C GLN A 32 -4.55 -3.47 -8.43
N GLU A 33 -5.67 -2.76 -8.26
CA GLU A 33 -5.89 -1.43 -8.82
C GLU A 33 -4.83 -0.43 -8.34
N ILE A 34 -4.57 -0.38 -7.04
CA ILE A 34 -3.55 0.50 -6.44
C ILE A 34 -2.16 0.17 -6.98
N LYS A 35 -1.80 -1.13 -7.04
CA LYS A 35 -0.50 -1.56 -7.59
C LYS A 35 -0.35 -1.17 -9.05
N MET A 36 -1.40 -1.37 -9.85
CA MET A 36 -1.40 -1.04 -11.28
C MET A 36 -1.26 0.47 -11.48
N ASN A 37 -2.00 1.28 -10.73
CA ASN A 37 -1.91 2.74 -10.80
C ASN A 37 -0.49 3.22 -10.45
N VAL A 38 0.07 2.72 -9.35
CA VAL A 38 1.45 3.05 -8.94
C VAL A 38 2.46 2.65 -10.03
N GLN A 39 2.31 1.46 -10.62
CA GLN A 39 3.17 1.00 -11.71
C GLN A 39 3.05 1.89 -12.96
N GLU A 40 1.84 2.31 -13.32
CA GLU A 40 1.59 3.23 -14.44
C GLU A 40 2.27 4.58 -14.21
N LYS A 41 2.20 5.13 -12.99
CA LYS A 41 2.88 6.39 -12.63
C LYS A 41 4.40 6.25 -12.72
N VAL A 42 4.96 5.13 -12.25
CA VAL A 42 6.41 4.83 -12.39
C VAL A 42 6.81 4.79 -13.86
N GLN A 43 6.03 4.13 -14.72
CA GLN A 43 6.32 4.06 -16.15
C GLN A 43 6.28 5.45 -16.80
N LYS A 44 5.24 6.24 -16.53
CA LYS A 44 5.10 7.61 -17.03
C LYS A 44 6.28 8.50 -16.62
N LEU A 45 6.72 8.42 -15.37
CA LEU A 45 7.88 9.18 -14.88
C LEU A 45 9.19 8.73 -15.54
N ASN A 46 9.39 7.43 -15.74
CA ASN A 46 10.55 6.93 -16.46
C ASN A 46 10.59 7.41 -17.92
N SER A 47 9.44 7.47 -18.61
CA SER A 47 9.36 8.03 -19.96
C SER A 47 9.71 9.52 -19.96
N ALA A 48 9.11 10.32 -19.07
CA ALA A 48 9.37 11.75 -18.96
C ALA A 48 10.86 12.05 -18.66
N LEU A 49 11.49 11.29 -17.77
CA LEU A 49 12.91 11.43 -17.44
C LEU A 49 13.83 11.08 -18.63
N ARG A 50 13.40 10.19 -19.53
CA ARG A 50 14.14 9.81 -20.75
C ARG A 50 13.98 10.81 -21.88
N GLU A 51 12.80 11.42 -22.00
CA GLU A 51 12.51 12.48 -22.98
C GLU A 51 13.33 13.74 -22.70
N GLY A 52 13.73 13.92 -21.43
CA GLY A 52 14.51 15.07 -20.99
C GLY A 52 13.61 16.26 -20.67
N SER A 53 13.89 16.90 -19.55
CA SER A 53 13.20 18.09 -19.07
C SER A 53 14.21 19.13 -18.59
N ASP A 54 13.76 20.34 -18.33
CA ASP A 54 14.58 21.35 -17.65
C ASP A 54 14.99 20.86 -16.27
N LYS A 55 16.08 21.39 -15.74
CA LYS A 55 16.75 20.87 -14.53
C LYS A 55 15.78 20.76 -13.34
N ASP A 56 14.94 21.76 -13.13
CA ASP A 56 14.03 21.81 -11.99
C ASP A 56 12.92 20.76 -12.12
N ALA A 57 12.35 20.61 -13.32
CA ALA A 57 11.39 19.55 -13.60
C ALA A 57 12.01 18.15 -13.48
N PHE A 58 13.26 17.98 -13.92
CA PHE A 58 13.98 16.71 -13.81
C PHE A 58 14.17 16.29 -12.35
N GLU A 59 14.64 17.21 -11.50
CA GLU A 59 14.84 16.95 -10.07
C GLU A 59 13.51 16.59 -9.37
N GLN A 60 12.42 17.29 -9.69
CA GLN A 60 11.09 16.98 -9.17
C GLN A 60 10.59 15.61 -9.64
N GLN A 61 10.76 15.28 -10.93
CA GLN A 61 10.38 13.99 -11.50
C GLN A 61 11.19 12.84 -10.88
N GLN A 62 12.48 13.06 -10.61
CA GLN A 62 13.34 12.09 -9.96
C GLN A 62 12.93 11.84 -8.50
N ALA A 63 12.64 12.91 -7.75
CA ALA A 63 12.15 12.80 -6.37
C ALA A 63 10.80 12.07 -6.31
N LEU A 64 9.88 12.39 -7.23
CA LEU A 64 8.57 11.75 -7.32
C LEU A 64 8.69 10.27 -7.70
N LEU A 65 9.59 9.92 -8.62
CA LEU A 65 9.88 8.53 -8.97
C LEU A 65 10.38 7.75 -7.76
N ALA A 66 11.33 8.31 -7.00
CA ALA A 66 11.81 7.68 -5.77
C ALA A 66 10.69 7.45 -4.75
N GLY A 67 9.76 8.40 -4.61
CA GLY A 67 8.57 8.28 -3.78
C GLY A 67 7.66 7.12 -4.20
N TYR A 68 7.35 6.98 -5.49
CA TYR A 68 6.55 5.86 -5.99
C TYR A 68 7.25 4.50 -5.84
N LEU A 69 8.56 4.43 -6.03
CA LEU A 69 9.33 3.20 -5.77
C LEU A 69 9.32 2.82 -4.29
N ALA A 70 9.40 3.80 -3.39
CA ALA A 70 9.24 3.56 -1.96
C ALA A 70 7.82 3.05 -1.62
N LEU A 71 6.78 3.64 -2.23
CA LEU A 71 5.41 3.19 -2.09
C LEU A 71 5.23 1.74 -2.56
N GLN A 72 5.77 1.34 -3.72
CA GLN A 72 5.74 -0.06 -4.18
C GLN A 72 6.32 -1.02 -3.14
N LYS A 73 7.44 -0.65 -2.49
CA LYS A 73 8.04 -1.46 -1.42
C LYS A 73 7.12 -1.56 -0.20
N VAL A 74 6.46 -0.48 0.18
CA VAL A 74 5.48 -0.47 1.28
C VAL A 74 4.29 -1.38 0.96
N LEU A 75 3.69 -1.26 -0.23
CA LEU A 75 2.59 -2.11 -0.67
C LEU A 75 2.99 -3.60 -0.70
N GLY A 76 4.22 -3.90 -1.10
CA GLY A 76 4.77 -5.27 -1.06
C GLY A 76 4.87 -5.82 0.37
N ARG A 77 5.32 -5.01 1.33
CA ARG A 77 5.43 -5.40 2.74
C ARG A 77 4.07 -5.60 3.41
N ILE A 78 3.10 -4.75 3.09
CA ILE A 78 1.73 -4.85 3.60
C ILE A 78 1.13 -6.20 3.19
N ASN A 79 1.24 -6.60 1.92
CA ASN A 79 0.76 -7.93 1.48
C ASN A 79 1.50 -9.09 2.15
N ARG A 80 2.82 -9.00 2.35
CA ARG A 80 3.60 -10.08 2.98
C ARG A 80 3.24 -10.29 4.46
N LYS A 81 2.83 -9.25 5.18
CA LYS A 81 2.36 -9.39 6.57
C LYS A 81 1.00 -10.09 6.69
N MET A 82 0.25 -10.20 5.59
CA MET A 82 -1.10 -10.74 5.56
C MET A 82 -1.21 -12.17 5.01
N ILE A 83 -0.12 -12.73 4.48
CA ILE A 83 0.01 -14.15 4.10
C ILE A 83 0.69 -14.88 5.26
#